data_AF-A0A2S8BN97-F1
#
_entry.id   AF-A0A2S8BN97-F1
#
_cell.length_a   1.000
_cell.length_b   1.000
_cell.length_c   1.000
_cell.angle_alpha   90.00
_cell.angle_beta   90.00
_cell.angle_gamma   90.00
#
_symmetry.space_group_name_H-M   'P 1'
#
loop_
_entity.id
_entity.type
_entity.pdbx_description
1 polymer ?
#
loop_
_entity_poly.entity_id
_entity_poly.type
_entity_poly.pdbx_seq_one_letter_code
_entity_poly.pdbx_strand_id
1 'polypeptide(L)'
;MARLALQTGVPVIPVAMIGTNVVNPPGTKMLRFGRVTVRFGQPMDFSRFDGLAGNRFIERAVIDEVVYELMRLSGQEYVDIYAASLKNGDGDPSGRSATRIPETAAG
;
A
#
# COMPACT_ATOMS: atom_id res chain seq x y z
N MET A 1 0.96 -4.31 9.79
CA MET A 1 2.31 -4.08 9.22
C MET A 1 2.96 -2.87 9.86
N ALA A 2 2.44 -1.64 9.69
CA ALA A 2 3.01 -0.43 10.31
C ALA A 2 3.31 -0.56 11.81
N ARG A 3 2.36 -1.07 12.61
CA ARG A 3 2.61 -1.34 14.05
C ARG A 3 3.84 -2.20 14.31
N LEU A 4 4.05 -3.27 13.54
CA LEU A 4 5.21 -4.16 13.71
C LEU A 4 6.50 -3.47 13.31
N ALA A 5 6.51 -2.73 12.20
CA ALA A 5 7.67 -1.98 11.76
C ALA A 5 8.10 -0.94 12.83
N LEU A 6 7.13 -0.21 13.39
CA LEU A 6 7.37 0.77 14.45
C LEU A 6 7.84 0.12 15.77
N GLN A 7 7.30 -1.04 16.14
CA GLN A 7 7.70 -1.73 17.38
C GLN A 7 9.08 -2.39 17.30
N THR A 8 9.50 -2.79 16.10
CA THR A 8 10.75 -3.54 15.90
C THR A 8 11.90 -2.66 15.44
N GLY A 9 11.62 -1.47 14.90
CA GLY A 9 12.64 -0.57 14.36
C GLY A 9 13.37 -1.12 13.13
N VAL A 10 12.82 -2.16 12.48
CA VAL A 10 13.44 -2.81 11.33
C VAL A 10 12.96 -2.14 10.03
N PRO A 11 13.85 -1.91 9.04
CA PRO A 11 13.46 -1.32 7.78
C PRO A 11 12.49 -2.22 7.00
N VAL A 12 11.59 -1.59 6.25
CA VAL A 12 10.62 -2.26 5.39
C VAL A 12 11.08 -2.18 3.94
N ILE A 13 11.09 -3.32 3.24
CA ILE A 13 11.43 -3.37 1.81
C ILE A 13 10.13 -3.56 1.00
N PRO A 14 9.68 -2.55 0.23
CA PRO A 14 8.50 -2.68 -0.61
C PRO A 14 8.81 -3.55 -1.84
N VAL A 15 7.89 -4.46 -2.17
CA VAL A 15 8.02 -5.39 -3.29
C VAL A 15 6.76 -5.38 -4.13
N ALA A 16 6.89 -5.07 -5.42
CA ALA A 16 5.80 -5.10 -6.37
C ALA A 16 5.92 -6.31 -7.31
N MET A 17 4.82 -7.03 -7.52
CA MET A 17 4.70 -8.10 -8.50
C MET A 17 3.82 -7.64 -9.66
N ILE A 18 4.33 -7.77 -10.88
CA ILE A 18 3.67 -7.30 -12.10
C ILE A 18 3.45 -8.49 -13.04
N GLY A 19 2.24 -8.60 -13.60
CA GLY A 19 1.86 -9.67 -14.54
C GLY A 19 1.29 -10.93 -13.87
N THR A 20 1.23 -10.99 -12.54
CA THR A 20 0.67 -12.13 -11.81
C THR A 20 -0.81 -12.36 -12.11
N ASN A 21 -1.58 -11.30 -12.33
CA ASN A 21 -2.99 -11.36 -12.72
C ASN A 21 -3.23 -11.98 -14.11
N VAL A 22 -2.23 -11.96 -14.99
CA VAL A 22 -2.29 -12.60 -16.33
C VAL A 22 -1.91 -14.07 -16.24
N VAL A 23 -0.87 -14.38 -15.46
CA VAL A 23 -0.36 -15.75 -15.25
C VAL A 23 -1.32 -16.57 -14.38
N ASN A 24 -1.91 -15.96 -13.35
CA ASN A 24 -2.86 -16.59 -12.46
C ASN A 24 -4.10 -15.70 -12.27
N PRO A 25 -5.03 -15.66 -13.23
CA PRO A 25 -6.25 -14.87 -13.11
C PRO A 25 -7.11 -15.33 -11.93
N PRO A 26 -7.74 -14.41 -11.18
CA PRO A 26 -8.66 -14.77 -10.11
C PRO A 26 -9.74 -15.76 -10.58
N GLY A 27 -9.99 -16.80 -9.79
CA GLY A 27 -11.00 -17.82 -10.09
C GLY A 27 -10.54 -18.96 -11.02
N THR A 28 -9.29 -18.93 -11.50
CA THR A 28 -8.73 -20.00 -12.35
C THR A 28 -7.81 -20.93 -11.54
N LYS A 29 -7.85 -22.25 -11.80
CA LYS A 29 -6.95 -23.24 -11.16
C LYS A 29 -5.70 -23.57 -11.99
N MET A 30 -5.71 -23.26 -13.27
CA MET A 30 -4.57 -23.46 -14.19
C MET A 30 -3.80 -22.18 -14.40
N LEU A 31 -2.47 -22.26 -14.26
CA LEU A 31 -1.55 -21.19 -14.62
C LEU A 31 -1.45 -21.04 -16.14
N ARG A 32 -1.39 -19.80 -16.60
CA ARG A 32 -1.13 -19.43 -18.01
C ARG A 32 0.34 -19.09 -18.18
N PHE A 33 0.93 -19.48 -19.30
CA PHE A 33 2.29 -19.02 -19.63
C PHE A 33 2.29 -17.50 -19.80
N GLY A 34 3.23 -16.84 -19.13
CA GLY A 34 3.37 -15.39 -19.15
C GLY A 34 4.58 -14.96 -18.31
N ARG A 35 4.88 -13.67 -18.33
CA ARG A 35 6.01 -13.09 -17.61
C ARG A 35 5.54 -12.45 -16.30
N VAL A 36 6.13 -12.87 -15.19
CA VAL A 36 6.03 -12.16 -13.91
C VAL A 36 7.30 -11.34 -13.72
N THR A 37 7.14 -10.06 -13.38
CA THR A 37 8.27 -9.18 -13.03
C THR A 37 8.15 -8.80 -11.57
N VAL A 38 9.25 -8.95 -10.82
CA VAL A 38 9.34 -8.52 -9.42
C VAL A 38 10.24 -7.30 -9.34
N ARG A 39 9.75 -6.24 -8.70
CA ARG A 39 10.50 -5.00 -8.47
C ARG A 39 10.64 -4.77 -6.96
N PHE A 40 11.88 -4.62 -6.52
CA PHE A 40 12.23 -4.29 -5.15
C PHE A 40 12.48 -2.79 -5.04
N GLY A 41 11.89 -2.15 -4.05
CA GLY A 41 12.20 -0.77 -3.72
C GLY A 41 13.34 -0.63 -2.73
N GLN A 42 13.64 0.61 -2.38
CA GLN A 42 14.65 0.92 -1.38
C GLN A 42 14.13 0.58 0.03
N PRO A 43 15.01 0.15 0.95
CA PRO A 43 14.64 -0.02 2.35
C PRO A 43 14.09 1.29 2.93
N MET A 44 12.90 1.22 3.53
CA MET A 44 12.21 2.35 4.15
C MET A 44 12.42 2.26 5.66
N ASP A 45 13.06 3.28 6.23
CA ASP A 45 13.30 3.40 7.65
C ASP A 45 12.27 4.32 8.33
N PHE A 46 11.70 3.84 9.43
CA PHE A 46 10.68 4.52 10.22
C PHE A 46 11.15 4.86 11.64
N SER A 47 12.45 4.79 11.90
CA SER A 47 13.09 5.17 13.18
C SER A 47 12.64 6.55 13.69
N ARG A 48 12.32 7.50 12.80
CA ARG A 48 11.77 8.83 13.15
C ARG A 48 10.44 8.81 13.91
N PHE A 49 9.75 7.66 13.92
CA PHE A 49 8.47 7.44 14.58
C PHE A 49 8.58 6.46 15.75
N ASP A 50 9.80 6.21 16.24
CA ASP A 50 10.04 5.33 17.39
C ASP A 50 9.26 5.79 18.63
N GLY A 51 8.74 4.83 19.39
CA GLY A 51 7.88 5.08 20.54
C GLY A 51 6.46 5.60 20.23
N LEU A 52 6.12 5.88 18.97
CA LEU A 52 4.78 6.33 18.56
C LEU A 52 3.86 5.19 18.11
N ALA A 53 4.27 3.94 18.31
CA ALA A 53 3.45 2.77 18.05
C ALA A 53 2.14 2.83 18.87
N GLY A 54 1.00 2.53 18.23
CA GLY A 54 -0.32 2.66 18.86
C GLY A 54 -1.04 3.97 18.55
N ASN A 55 -0.36 4.99 18.01
CA ASN A 55 -1.03 6.15 17.43
C ASN A 55 -1.52 5.84 16.01
N ARG A 56 -2.84 5.77 15.82
CA ARG A 56 -3.47 5.45 14.53
C ARG A 56 -3.07 6.42 13.41
N PHE A 57 -2.81 7.69 13.72
CA PHE A 57 -2.41 8.67 12.71
C PHE A 57 -0.99 8.38 12.18
N ILE A 58 -0.06 8.00 13.06
CA ILE A 58 1.31 7.65 12.68
C ILE A 58 1.33 6.32 11.94
N GLU A 59 0.60 5.31 12.45
CA GLU A 59 0.46 4.03 11.74
C GLU A 59 -0.13 4.24 10.33
N ARG A 60 -1.09 5.15 10.16
CA ARG A 60 -1.66 5.48 8.84
C ARG A 60 -0.63 6.15 7.93
N ALA A 61 0.11 7.13 8.43
CA ALA A 61 1.15 7.82 7.65
C ALA A 61 2.23 6.83 7.13
N VAL A 62 2.67 5.89 7.97
CA VAL A 62 3.63 4.84 7.58
C VAL A 62 3.05 3.95 6.47
N ILE A 63 1.78 3.56 6.57
CA ILE A 63 1.11 2.79 5.52
C ILE A 63 1.05 3.57 4.21
N ASP A 64 0.65 4.84 4.27
CA ASP A 64 0.47 5.67 3.08
C ASP A 64 1.80 5.86 2.33
N GLU A 65 2.90 6.00 3.05
CA GLU A 65 4.24 6.09 2.47
C GLU A 65 4.67 4.79 1.76
N VAL A 66 4.44 3.63 2.39
CA VAL A 66 4.72 2.32 1.76
C VAL A 66 3.86 2.11 0.53
N VAL A 67 2.58 2.47 0.60
CA VAL A 67 1.64 2.36 -0.52
C VAL A 67 2.11 3.22 -1.69
N TYR A 68 2.54 4.46 -1.42
CA TYR A 68 3.09 5.34 -2.45
C TYR A 68 4.31 4.72 -3.16
N GLU A 69 5.24 4.12 -2.41
CA GLU A 69 6.37 3.41 -3.02
C GLU A 69 5.93 2.19 -3.84
N LEU A 70 4.94 1.43 -3.36
CA LEU A 70 4.38 0.31 -4.13
C LEU A 70 3.69 0.77 -5.42
N MET A 71 3.00 1.91 -5.42
CA MET A 71 2.45 2.51 -6.66
C MET A 71 3.57 2.83 -7.64
N ARG A 72 4.64 3.49 -7.17
CA ARG A 72 5.80 3.84 -7.98
C ARG A 72 6.51 2.62 -8.56
N LEU A 73 6.64 1.55 -7.76
CA LEU A 73 7.25 0.28 -8.18
C LEU A 73 6.37 -0.54 -9.12
N SER A 74 5.05 -0.56 -8.90
CA SER A 74 4.14 -1.36 -9.73
C SER A 74 3.70 -0.64 -11.00
N GLY A 75 3.74 0.71 -11.00
CA GLY A 75 3.11 1.54 -12.02
C GLY A 75 1.58 1.51 -11.95
N GLN A 76 1.01 0.95 -10.90
CA GLN A 76 -0.43 0.83 -10.70
C GLN A 76 -0.94 2.01 -9.86
N GLU A 77 -2.10 2.53 -10.25
CA GLU A 77 -2.78 3.56 -9.45
C GLU A 77 -3.37 2.95 -8.17
N TYR A 78 -3.30 3.73 -7.09
CA TYR A 78 -3.97 3.36 -5.86
C TYR A 78 -5.47 3.55 -6.01
N VAL A 79 -6.19 2.48 -5.78
CA VAL A 79 -7.63 2.49 -5.65
C VAL A 79 -7.91 2.33 -4.16
N ASP A 80 -8.50 3.34 -3.51
CA ASP A 80 -8.89 3.31 -2.10
C ASP A 80 -10.12 2.44 -1.88
N ILE A 81 -10.07 1.22 -2.41
CA ILE A 81 -11.05 0.19 -2.15
C ILE A 81 -10.36 -0.84 -1.27
N TYR A 82 -10.80 -0.87 -0.02
CA TYR A 82 -10.32 -1.84 0.94
C TYR A 82 -10.65 -3.26 0.45
N ALA A 83 -9.68 -4.19 0.45
CA ALA A 83 -9.89 -5.54 -0.06
C ALA A 83 -11.04 -6.30 0.65
N ALA A 84 -11.34 -5.93 1.92
CA ALA A 84 -12.47 -6.53 2.63
C ALA A 84 -13.84 -5.98 2.18
N SER A 85 -13.93 -4.74 1.66
CA SER A 85 -15.20 -4.22 1.14
C SER A 85 -15.58 -4.85 -0.21
N LEU A 86 -14.59 -5.19 -1.04
CA LEU A 86 -14.82 -5.97 -2.28
C LEU A 86 -15.28 -7.40 -2.01
N LYS A 87 -14.79 -8.01 -0.92
CA LYS A 87 -15.18 -9.37 -0.55
C LYS A 87 -16.63 -9.44 -0.01
N ASN A 88 -17.14 -8.32 0.52
CA ASN A 88 -18.49 -8.22 1.08
C ASN A 88 -19.51 -7.60 0.10
N GLY A 89 -19.09 -7.16 -1.10
CA GLY A 89 -20.00 -6.68 -2.14
C GLY A 89 -20.41 -5.20 -2.03
N ASP A 90 -19.87 -4.44 -1.07
CA ASP A 90 -20.28 -3.05 -0.78
C ASP A 90 -19.38 -1.98 -1.43
N GLY A 91 -18.45 -2.38 -2.31
CA GLY A 91 -17.53 -1.46 -2.97
C GLY A 91 -18.14 -0.77 -4.18
N ASP A 92 -18.69 0.44 -4.00
CA ASP A 92 -18.96 1.37 -5.11
C ASP A 92 -17.60 1.73 -5.79
N PRO A 93 -17.40 1.41 -7.08
CA PRO A 93 -16.14 1.68 -7.79
C PRO A 93 -15.90 3.17 -8.05
N SER A 94 -16.87 4.04 -7.77
CA SER A 94 -16.68 5.49 -7.84
C SER A 94 -16.09 6.03 -6.53
N GLY A 95 -14.77 5.89 -6.38
CA GLY A 95 -14.00 6.52 -5.31
C GLY A 95 -14.19 8.04 -5.32
N ARG A 96 -15.19 8.54 -4.59
CA ARG A 96 -15.38 9.97 -4.38
C ARG A 96 -14.22 10.49 -3.54
N SER A 97 -13.39 11.30 -4.20
CA SER A 97 -12.49 12.30 -3.63
C SER A 97 -12.97 12.81 -2.27
N ALA A 98 -12.29 12.42 -1.20
CA ALA A 98 -12.38 13.06 0.10
C ALA A 98 -11.09 13.85 0.35
N THR A 99 -11.12 15.09 -0.15
CA THR A 99 -10.77 16.30 0.63
C THR A 99 -9.34 16.44 1.15
N ARG A 100 -8.53 17.09 0.29
CA ARG A 100 -7.69 18.29 0.56
C ARG A 100 -7.68 18.77 2.02
N ILE A 101 -6.55 18.64 2.72
CA ILE A 101 -6.25 19.45 3.91
C ILE A 101 -5.53 20.73 3.44
N PRO A 102 -6.00 21.94 3.79
CA PRO A 102 -5.35 23.18 3.40
C PRO A 102 -4.09 23.43 4.25
N GLU A 103 -3.04 23.89 3.59
CA GLU A 103 -1.89 24.52 4.24
C GLU A 103 -2.38 25.67 5.12
N THR A 104 -2.10 25.58 6.42
CA THR A 104 -2.24 26.72 7.33
C THR A 104 -1.02 27.60 7.11
N ALA A 105 -1.21 28.69 6.37
CA ALA A 105 -0.28 29.82 6.36
C ALA A 105 -0.38 30.54 7.71
N ALA A 106 0.70 30.51 8.48
CA ALA A 106 0.99 31.47 9.52
C ALA A 106 2.10 32.39 9.00
N GLY A 107 1.81 33.68 8.90
CA GLY A 107 2.77 34.75 8.56
C GLY A 107 2.41 35.48 7.28
#